data_AF-A0A2E9Y1Z6-F1
#
_entry.id   AF-A0A2E9Y1Z6-F1
#
_cell.length_a   1.000
_cell.length_b   1.000
_cell.length_c   1.000
_cell.angle_alpha   90.00
_cell.angle_beta   90.00
_cell.angle_gamma   90.00
#
_symmetry.space_group_name_H-M   'P 1'
#
loop_
_entity.id
_entity.type
_entity.pdbx_description
1 polymer ?
#
loop_
_entity_poly.entity_id
_entity_poly.type
_entity_poly.pdbx_seq_one_letter_code
_entity_poly.pdbx_strand_id
1 'polypeptide(L)'
;MQNTIYRTLVFRHIFLALSWFGGTSIDRSKANNIVQSTIDAFNCHDRLIVIIPPEGRRSKVSGWKSGFYHIAYGAGVPIGRGYLDFGRKCGGFGPSLYSTGDHDKALAEIQSFYKDIKGKHPENAAPIS
;
A
#
# COMPACT_ATOMS: atom_id res chain seq x y z
N MET A 1 -20.35 -11.58 16.78
CA MET A 1 -19.96 -10.44 17.66
C MET A 1 -18.50 -10.48 18.13
N GLN A 2 -17.83 -11.64 18.18
CA GLN A 2 -16.41 -11.72 18.60
C GLN A 2 -15.40 -11.15 17.59
N ASN A 3 -15.64 -11.24 16.27
CA ASN A 3 -14.66 -10.81 15.25
C ASN A 3 -14.43 -9.29 15.15
N THR A 4 -15.38 -8.45 15.60
CA THR A 4 -15.25 -6.99 15.54
C THR A 4 -14.27 -6.47 16.60
N ILE A 5 -14.25 -7.08 17.78
CA ILE A 5 -13.39 -6.66 18.90
C ILE A 5 -11.93 -6.98 18.60
N TYR A 6 -11.62 -8.18 18.10
CA TYR A 6 -10.25 -8.56 17.71
C TYR A 6 -9.68 -7.66 16.61
N ARG A 7 -10.51 -7.25 15.63
CA ARG A 7 -10.07 -6.40 14.51
C ARG A 7 -9.70 -4.98 14.95
N THR A 8 -10.41 -4.43 15.94
CA THR A 8 -10.12 -3.11 16.54
C THR A 8 -8.93 -3.18 17.49
N LEU A 9 -8.81 -4.27 18.27
CA LEU A 9 -7.73 -4.45 19.23
C LEU A 9 -6.36 -4.61 18.55
N VAL A 10 -6.29 -5.44 17.50
CA VAL A 10 -5.04 -5.65 16.72
C VAL A 10 -4.59 -4.35 16.03
N PHE A 11 -5.54 -3.57 15.52
CA PHE A 11 -5.22 -2.27 14.90
C PHE A 11 -4.62 -1.29 15.89
N ARG A 12 -5.09 -1.28 17.15
CA ARG A 12 -4.55 -0.39 18.19
C ARG A 12 -3.13 -0.78 18.61
N HIS A 13 -2.84 -2.07 18.75
CA HIS A 13 -1.50 -2.53 19.17
C HIS A 13 -0.45 -2.38 18.06
N ILE A 14 -0.82 -2.66 16.79
CA ILE A 14 0.05 -2.40 15.65
C ILE A 14 0.28 -0.89 15.49
N PHE A 15 -0.76 -0.08 15.64
CA PHE A 15 -0.63 1.38 15.59
C PHE A 15 0.30 1.91 16.67
N LEU A 16 0.12 1.49 17.93
CA LEU A 16 0.99 1.89 19.04
C LEU A 16 2.44 1.47 18.82
N ALA A 17 2.67 0.24 18.32
CA ALA A 17 4.00 -0.21 17.97
C ALA A 17 4.62 0.64 16.83
N LEU A 18 3.88 0.91 15.76
CA LEU A 18 4.34 1.74 14.65
C LEU A 18 4.61 3.19 15.09
N SER A 19 3.78 3.77 15.95
CA SER A 19 3.99 5.13 16.49
C SER A 19 5.23 5.22 17.37
N TRP A 20 5.58 4.16 18.12
CA TRP A 20 6.84 4.09 18.85
C TRP A 20 8.08 4.03 17.95
N PHE A 21 7.95 3.48 16.73
CA PHE A 21 9.01 3.53 15.71
C PHE A 21 9.00 4.81 14.85
N GLY A 22 8.26 5.85 15.27
CA GLY A 22 8.17 7.12 14.53
C GLY A 22 7.12 7.13 13.41
N GLY A 23 6.21 6.16 13.38
CA GLY A 23 5.11 6.09 12.42
C GLY A 23 4.10 7.20 12.63
N THR A 24 4.07 8.16 11.71
CA THR A 24 3.04 9.20 11.65
C THR A 24 1.85 8.72 10.83
N SER A 25 0.64 8.97 11.32
CA SER A 25 -0.56 8.68 10.54
C SER A 25 -0.94 9.87 9.68
N ILE A 26 -1.03 9.65 8.37
CA ILE A 26 -1.53 10.65 7.43
C ILE A 26 -3.04 10.74 7.61
N ASP A 27 -3.51 11.96 7.90
CA ASP A 27 -4.94 12.27 7.93
C ASP A 27 -5.53 12.15 6.52
N ARG A 28 -6.48 11.22 6.37
CA ARG A 28 -7.13 10.92 5.09
C ARG A 28 -8.46 11.66 4.90
N SER A 29 -8.87 12.48 5.88
CA SER A 29 -10.12 13.26 5.83
C SER A 29 -10.07 14.37 4.78
N LYS A 30 -8.87 14.87 4.45
CA LYS A 30 -8.63 15.84 3.38
C LYS A 30 -8.18 15.09 2.13
N ALA A 31 -9.14 14.54 1.40
CA ALA A 31 -8.90 13.77 0.16
C ALA A 31 -8.02 14.52 -0.87
N ASN A 32 -8.04 15.86 -0.85
CA ASN A 32 -7.37 16.68 -1.86
C ASN A 32 -5.85 16.83 -1.70
N ASN A 33 -5.20 16.27 -0.66
CA ASN A 33 -3.75 16.49 -0.53
C ASN A 33 -2.89 15.33 -0.03
N ILE A 34 -3.41 14.08 0.04
CA ILE A 34 -2.61 12.94 0.53
C ILE A 34 -1.36 12.70 -0.33
N VAL A 35 -1.48 12.82 -1.65
CA VAL A 35 -0.34 12.62 -2.57
C VAL A 35 0.75 13.64 -2.29
N GLN A 36 0.42 14.94 -2.33
CA GLN A 36 1.41 16.00 -2.10
C GLN A 36 1.99 15.93 -0.70
N SER A 37 1.16 15.75 0.35
CA SER A 37 1.66 15.59 1.72
C SER A 37 2.63 14.42 1.87
N THR A 38 2.45 13.34 1.11
CA THR A 38 3.37 12.21 1.15
C THR A 38 4.66 12.51 0.39
N ILE A 39 4.59 13.21 -0.75
CA ILE A 39 5.76 13.69 -1.48
C ILE A 39 6.59 14.64 -0.61
N ASP A 40 5.94 15.60 0.04
CA ASP A 40 6.60 16.54 0.96
C ASP A 40 7.25 15.79 2.13
N ALA A 41 6.59 14.75 2.65
CA ALA A 41 7.17 13.91 3.70
C ALA A 41 8.45 13.19 3.21
N PHE A 42 8.47 12.66 1.99
CA PHE A 42 9.69 12.08 1.40
C PHE A 42 10.81 13.12 1.25
N ASN A 43 10.49 14.36 0.89
CA ASN A 43 11.48 15.43 0.76
C ASN A 43 12.04 15.91 2.11
N CYS A 44 11.26 15.80 3.18
CA CYS A 44 11.64 16.25 4.53
C CYS A 44 12.36 15.19 5.39
N HIS A 45 12.41 13.93 4.95
CA HIS A 45 12.96 12.83 5.74
C HIS A 45 13.95 11.99 4.93
N ASP A 46 15.18 11.87 5.43
CA ASP A 46 16.23 11.07 4.77
C ASP A 46 15.88 9.57 4.68
N ARG A 47 15.03 9.08 5.58
CA ARG A 47 14.59 7.68 5.65
C ARG A 47 13.09 7.61 5.94
N LEU A 48 12.32 7.30 4.90
CA LEU A 48 10.88 7.14 4.99
C LEU A 48 10.43 5.90 4.20
N ILE A 49 9.58 5.08 4.82
CA ILE A 49 8.90 3.97 4.15
C ILE A 49 7.40 4.21 4.28
N VAL A 50 6.70 4.23 3.15
CA VAL A 50 5.24 4.37 3.12
C VAL A 50 4.65 3.09 2.54
N ILE A 51 3.79 2.43 3.31
CA ILE A 51 3.10 1.22 2.88
C ILE A 51 1.67 1.58 2.46
N ILE A 52 1.39 1.42 1.17
CA ILE A 52 0.08 1.74 0.59
C ILE A 52 -0.50 0.47 -0.03
N PRO A 53 -1.64 -0.05 0.47
CA PRO A 53 -2.36 -1.07 -0.27
C PRO A 53 -2.97 -0.41 -1.53
N PRO A 54 -2.74 -0.96 -2.73
CA PRO A 54 -3.21 -0.35 -3.98
C PRO A 54 -4.75 -0.28 -4.07
N GLU A 55 -5.44 -1.13 -3.30
CA GLU A 55 -6.90 -1.14 -3.19
C GLU A 55 -7.46 0.05 -2.39
N GLY A 56 -6.64 0.69 -1.55
CA GLY A 56 -6.98 1.92 -0.82
C GLY A 56 -8.02 1.78 0.30
N ARG A 57 -8.81 0.70 0.36
CA ARG A 57 -9.77 0.38 1.43
C ARG A 57 -9.90 -1.13 1.67
N ARG A 58 -10.52 -1.51 2.79
CA ARG A 58 -10.91 -2.90 3.13
C ARG A 58 -12.21 -3.35 2.46
N SER A 59 -12.86 -2.46 1.72
CA SER A 59 -14.10 -2.71 0.99
C SER A 59 -13.80 -2.76 -0.50
N LYS A 60 -14.49 -3.67 -1.20
CA LYS A 60 -14.30 -3.95 -2.63
C LYS A 60 -14.35 -2.66 -3.45
N VAL A 61 -13.30 -2.39 -4.21
CA VAL A 61 -13.23 -1.29 -5.19
C VAL A 61 -13.22 -1.84 -6.62
N SER A 62 -13.67 -1.02 -7.57
CA SER A 62 -13.75 -1.38 -8.99
C SER A 62 -12.39 -1.48 -9.69
N GLY A 63 -11.30 -1.02 -9.05
CA GLY A 63 -9.96 -1.03 -9.61
C GLY A 63 -8.94 -0.42 -8.64
N TRP A 64 -7.66 -0.58 -8.98
CA TRP A 64 -6.55 -0.08 -8.18
C TRP A 64 -6.50 1.45 -8.20
N LYS A 65 -6.15 2.07 -7.07
CA LYS A 65 -5.97 3.53 -6.96
C LYS A 65 -4.55 3.90 -7.40
N SER A 66 -4.41 4.93 -8.23
CA SER A 66 -3.10 5.39 -8.75
C SER A 66 -2.27 6.24 -7.78
N GLY A 67 -2.80 6.55 -6.59
CA GLY A 67 -2.14 7.46 -5.64
C GLY A 67 -0.72 7.04 -5.26
N PHE A 68 -0.46 5.74 -5.10
CA PHE A 68 0.89 5.24 -4.80
C PHE A 68 1.88 5.52 -5.94
N TYR A 69 1.43 5.44 -7.20
CA TYR A 69 2.27 5.70 -8.36
C TYR A 69 2.64 7.19 -8.45
N HIS A 70 1.66 8.07 -8.27
CA HIS A 70 1.91 9.52 -8.28
C HIS A 70 2.83 9.97 -7.15
N ILE A 71 2.72 9.36 -5.96
CA ILE A 71 3.64 9.62 -4.85
C ILE A 71 5.06 9.20 -5.24
N ALA A 72 5.24 7.96 -5.72
CA ALA A 72 6.57 7.45 -6.07
C ALA A 72 7.22 8.24 -7.21
N TYR A 73 6.45 8.56 -8.25
CA TYR A 73 6.91 9.37 -9.37
C TYR A 73 7.25 10.80 -8.93
N GLY A 74 6.37 11.46 -8.16
CA GLY A 74 6.59 12.84 -7.70
C GLY A 74 7.72 13.00 -6.68
N ALA A 75 7.98 11.97 -5.86
CA ALA A 75 9.08 11.95 -4.90
C ALA A 75 10.38 11.36 -5.46
N GLY A 76 10.37 10.81 -6.69
CA GLY A 76 11.55 10.16 -7.29
C GLY A 76 12.02 8.91 -6.56
N VAL A 77 11.12 8.19 -5.88
CA VAL A 77 11.45 7.01 -5.07
C VAL A 77 10.96 5.72 -5.73
N PRO A 78 11.63 4.58 -5.51
CA PRO A 78 11.19 3.30 -6.05
C PRO A 78 9.92 2.78 -5.36
N ILE A 79 9.08 2.05 -6.12
CA ILE A 79 7.93 1.32 -5.63
C ILE A 79 8.38 -0.10 -5.24
N GLY A 80 8.35 -0.40 -3.95
CA GLY A 80 8.57 -1.76 -3.45
C GLY A 80 7.30 -2.62 -3.53
N ARG A 81 7.43 -3.86 -4.00
CA ARG A 81 6.31 -4.82 -4.12
C ARG A 81 6.30 -5.83 -2.97
N GLY A 82 5.71 -5.45 -1.83
CA GLY A 82 5.52 -6.36 -0.70
C GLY A 82 4.33 -7.30 -0.89
N TYR A 83 4.42 -8.55 -0.43
CA TYR A 83 3.32 -9.51 -0.57
C TYR A 83 3.18 -10.47 0.61
N LEU A 84 1.97 -11.01 0.74
CA LEU A 84 1.61 -12.10 1.64
C LEU A 84 0.85 -13.16 0.84
N ASP A 85 1.46 -14.32 0.65
CA ASP A 85 0.86 -15.49 -0.01
C ASP A 85 0.33 -16.46 1.04
N PHE A 86 -0.99 -16.51 1.18
CA PHE A 86 -1.68 -17.40 2.11
C PHE A 86 -1.79 -18.84 1.59
N GLY A 87 -1.66 -19.06 0.28
CA GLY A 87 -1.58 -20.40 -0.29
C GLY A 87 -0.28 -21.09 0.08
N ARG A 88 0.83 -20.35 0.05
CA ARG A 88 2.17 -20.85 0.44
C ARG A 88 2.55 -20.56 1.90
N LYS A 89 1.72 -19.80 2.63
CA LYS A 89 1.97 -19.32 3.99
C LYS A 89 3.32 -18.58 4.12
N CYS A 90 3.66 -17.79 3.12
CA CYS A 90 4.90 -17.00 3.10
C CYS A 90 4.61 -15.54 2.79
N GLY A 91 5.57 -14.67 3.08
CA GLY A 91 5.54 -13.27 2.73
C GLY A 91 6.93 -12.82 2.33
N GLY A 92 7.02 -11.68 1.65
CA GLY A 92 8.29 -11.16 1.20
C GLY A 92 8.18 -9.84 0.47
N PHE A 93 9.31 -9.44 -0.09
CA PHE A 93 9.44 -8.26 -0.94
C PHE A 93 9.95 -8.71 -2.30
N GLY A 94 9.22 -8.35 -3.35
CA GLY A 94 9.65 -8.49 -4.73
C GLY A 94 10.62 -7.37 -5.14
N PRO A 95 11.06 -7.40 -6.41
CA PRO A 95 11.94 -6.36 -6.95
C PRO A 95 11.26 -4.99 -6.91
N SER A 96 12.05 -3.95 -6.67
CA SER A 96 11.60 -2.56 -6.75
C SER A 96 11.36 -2.14 -8.20
N LEU A 97 10.38 -1.26 -8.43
CA LEU A 97 10.10 -0.65 -9.73
C LEU A 97 10.34 0.86 -9.64
N TYR A 98 11.13 1.42 -10.55
CA TYR A 98 11.26 2.87 -10.69
C TYR A 98 10.21 3.40 -11.67
N SER A 99 9.50 4.45 -11.28
CA SER A 99 8.47 5.08 -12.10
C SER A 99 9.11 5.77 -13.32
N THR A 100 8.89 5.27 -14.54
CA THR A 100 9.46 5.82 -15.78
C THR A 100 8.57 6.86 -16.47
N GLY A 101 7.53 7.35 -15.78
CA GLY A 101 6.54 8.30 -16.33
C GLY A 101 5.36 7.63 -17.04
N ASP A 102 5.47 6.36 -17.42
CA ASP A 102 4.38 5.57 -17.99
C ASP A 102 3.60 4.83 -16.89
N HIS A 103 2.48 5.41 -16.48
CA HIS A 103 1.64 4.89 -15.40
C HIS A 103 1.01 3.55 -15.75
N ASP A 104 0.46 3.41 -16.96
CA ASP A 104 -0.30 2.22 -17.34
C ASP A 104 0.63 1.01 -17.46
N LYS A 105 1.84 1.22 -18.03
CA LYS A 105 2.87 0.18 -18.08
C LYS A 105 3.35 -0.22 -16.69
N ALA A 106 3.59 0.73 -15.80
CA ALA A 106 4.00 0.44 -14.42
C ALA A 106 2.91 -0.33 -13.68
N LEU A 107 1.65 0.06 -13.84
CA LEU A 107 0.52 -0.62 -13.22
C LEU A 107 0.39 -2.06 -13.72
N ALA A 108 0.48 -2.29 -15.03
CA ALA A 108 0.45 -3.62 -15.62
C ALA A 108 1.59 -4.52 -15.11
N GLU A 109 2.80 -3.97 -14.95
CA GLU A 109 3.94 -4.72 -14.41
C GLU A 109 3.73 -5.11 -12.94
N ILE A 110 3.23 -4.16 -12.12
CA ILE A 110 2.91 -4.43 -10.73
C ILE A 110 1.79 -5.47 -10.62
N GLN A 111 0.73 -5.33 -11.41
CA GLN A 111 -0.38 -6.27 -11.47
C GLN A 111 0.09 -7.69 -11.85
N SER A 112 0.96 -7.79 -12.86
CA SER A 112 1.56 -9.07 -13.28
C SER A 112 2.32 -9.75 -12.15
N PHE A 113 3.07 -9.00 -11.33
CA PHE A 113 3.77 -9.53 -10.16
C PHE A 113 2.82 -10.19 -9.14
N TYR A 114 1.63 -9.65 -8.94
CA TYR A 114 0.67 -10.16 -7.94
C TYR A 114 -0.22 -11.30 -8.47
N LYS A 115 -0.18 -11.62 -9.77
CA LYS A 115 -1.11 -12.57 -10.41
C LYS A 115 -1.15 -13.95 -9.76
N ASP A 116 0.00 -14.47 -9.34
CA ASP A 116 0.12 -15.81 -8.75
C ASP A 116 0.04 -15.81 -7.21
N ILE A 117 -0.13 -14.64 -6.60
CA ILE A 117 -0.09 -14.45 -5.14
C ILE A 117 -1.50 -14.58 -4.58
N LYS A 118 -1.71 -15.59 -3.72
CA LYS A 118 -3.04 -15.86 -3.14
C LYS A 118 -3.25 -15.08 -1.85
N GLY A 119 -4.17 -14.12 -1.89
CA GLY A 119 -4.65 -13.42 -0.69
C GLY A 119 -5.46 -14.33 0.25
N LYS A 120 -5.62 -13.91 1.51
CA LYS A 120 -6.43 -14.65 2.51
C LYS A 120 -7.91 -14.71 2.14
N HIS A 121 -8.41 -13.66 1.50
CA HIS A 121 -9.80 -13.47 1.07
C HIS A 121 -9.81 -13.05 -0.40
N PRO A 122 -9.50 -13.97 -1.34
CA PRO A 122 -9.39 -13.63 -2.76
C PRO A 122 -10.68 -13.06 -3.35
N GLU A 123 -11.85 -13.41 -2.80
CA GLU A 123 -13.16 -12.90 -3.19
C GLU A 123 -13.35 -11.38 -2.95
N ASN A 124 -12.55 -10.82 -2.05
CA ASN A 124 -12.58 -9.41 -1.68
C ASN A 124 -11.46 -8.61 -2.35
N ALA A 125 -10.59 -9.24 -3.13
CA ALA A 125 -9.53 -8.53 -3.84
C ALA A 125 -10.11 -7.72 -5.00
N ALA A 126 -9.60 -6.49 -5.17
CA ALA A 126 -9.87 -5.74 -6.38
C ALA A 126 -9.35 -6.49 -7.63
N PRO A 127 -10.10 -6.45 -8.74
CA PRO A 127 -9.69 -7.13 -9.96
C PRO A 127 -8.34 -6.60 -10.44
N ILE A 128 -7.46 -7.54 -10.76
CA ILE A 128 -6.23 -7.30 -11.51
C ILE A 128 -6.70 -7.33 -12.98
N SER A 129 -6.79 -6.15 -13.61
CA SER A 129 -7.23 -5.97 -14.99
C SER A 129 -6.30 -6.65 -15.97
#